data_AF-A0A8T3KQQ7-F1
#
_entry.id   AF-A0A8T3KQQ7-F1
#
_cell.length_a   1.000
_cell.length_b   1.000
_cell.length_c   1.000
_cell.angle_alpha   90.00
_cell.angle_beta   90.00
_cell.angle_gamma   90.00
#
_symmetry.space_group_name_H-M   'P 1'
#
loop_
_entity.id
_entity.type
_entity.pdbx_description
1 polymer ?
#
loop_
_entity_poly.entity_id
_entity_poly.type
_entity_poly.pdbx_seq_one_letter_code
_entity_poly.pdbx_strand_id
1 'polypeptide(L)' 'MLALKGYFNGKEFIPLEKVNIKPNQKVIITILDEYISPNEKPEKPYKKYIGKLSAESFDEINEALKETEKVDLNEW' A
#
# COMPACT_ATOMS: atom_id res chain seq x y z
N MET A 1 8.83 5.97 23.49
CA MET A 1 7.37 5.75 23.38
C MET A 1 7.05 5.64 21.90
N LEU A 2 6.56 4.50 21.43
CA LEU A 2 6.26 4.28 20.01
C LEU A 2 4.73 4.28 19.85
N ALA A 3 4.19 5.16 19.02
CA ALA A 3 2.78 5.20 18.70
C ALA A 3 2.55 4.34 17.45
N LEU A 4 1.74 3.29 17.58
CA LEU A 4 1.44 2.39 16.47
C LEU A 4 0.06 2.70 15.93
N LYS A 5 -0.01 2.85 14.61
CA LYS A 5 -1.29 2.93 13.91
C LYS A 5 -1.70 1.53 13.48
N GLY A 6 -2.97 1.23 13.68
CA GLY A 6 -3.56 -0.06 13.36
C GLY A 6 -5.07 0.05 13.38
N TYR A 7 -5.73 -1.02 12.93
CA TYR A 7 -7.18 -1.11 12.97
C TYR A 7 -7.60 -2.40 13.65
N PHE A 8 -8.82 -2.40 14.17
CA PHE A 8 -9.41 -3.58 14.78
C PHE A 8 -10.26 -4.31 13.75
N ASN A 9 -9.96 -5.59 13.50
CA ASN A 9 -10.69 -6.41 12.52
C ASN A 9 -11.91 -7.15 13.10
N GLY A 10 -12.27 -6.88 14.36
CA GLY A 10 -13.33 -7.58 15.09
C GLY A 10 -12.82 -8.67 16.03
N LYS A 11 -11.56 -9.09 15.92
CA LYS A 11 -10.94 -10.12 16.78
C LYS A 11 -9.61 -9.65 17.37
N GLU A 12 -8.78 -8.99 16.57
CA GLU A 12 -7.43 -8.58 16.93
C GLU A 12 -7.08 -7.21 16.33
N PHE A 13 -6.12 -6.53 16.97
CA PHE A 13 -5.57 -5.28 16.46
C PHE A 13 -4.46 -5.59 15.46
N ILE A 14 -4.67 -5.21 14.20
CA ILE A 14 -3.67 -5.37 13.14
C ILE A 14 -2.89 -4.07 13.02
N PRO A 15 -1.57 -4.06 13.30
CA PRO A 15 -0.73 -2.91 13.04
C PRO A 15 -0.55 -2.71 11.53
N LEU A 16 -0.57 -1.45 11.08
CA LEU A 16 -0.31 -1.11 9.67
C LEU A 16 1.18 -1.19 9.33
N GLU A 17 2.04 -1.05 10.33
CA GLU A 17 3.50 -1.06 10.20
C GLU A 17 4.08 -2.38 10.75
N LYS A 18 5.27 -2.77 10.28
CA LYS A 18 5.99 -3.93 10.85
C LYS A 18 6.61 -3.53 12.19
N VAL A 19 6.19 -4.19 13.25
CA VAL A 19 6.65 -3.91 14.61
C VAL A 19 7.12 -5.19 15.28
N ASN A 20 8.24 -5.09 15.99
CA ASN A 20 8.80 -6.21 16.76
C ASN A 20 8.41 -6.05 18.23
N ILE A 21 7.27 -6.65 18.62
CA ILE A 21 6.72 -6.61 19.98
C ILE A 21 7.06 -7.93 20.68
N LYS A 22 7.57 -7.86 21.91
CA LYS A 22 7.91 -9.06 22.70
C LYS A 22 6.68 -9.60 23.44
N PRO A 23 6.62 -10.91 23.74
CA PRO A 23 5.56 -11.45 24.60
C PRO A 23 5.55 -10.76 25.98
N ASN A 24 4.36 -10.57 26.55
CA ASN A 24 4.12 -9.92 27.85
C ASN A 24 4.52 -8.44 27.94
N GLN A 25 4.69 -7.76 26.80
CA GLN A 25 4.97 -6.33 26.79
C GLN A 25 3.70 -5.53 27.10
N LYS A 26 3.75 -4.67 28.13
CA LYS A 26 2.64 -3.78 28.47
C LYS A 26 2.46 -2.73 27.36
N VAL A 27 1.25 -2.63 26.83
CA VAL A 27 0.88 -1.66 25.78
C VAL A 27 -0.26 -0.77 26.26
N ILE A 28 -0.31 0.45 25.72
CA ILE A 28 -1.40 1.40 25.91
C ILE A 28 -2.02 1.59 24.53
N ILE A 29 -3.33 1.32 24.41
CA ILE A 29 -4.08 1.42 23.16
C ILE A 29 -4.99 2.64 23.27
N THR A 30 -4.89 3.53 22.29
CA THR A 30 -5.79 4.67 22.14
C THR A 30 -6.66 4.41 20.91
N ILE A 31 -7.98 4.41 21.10
CA ILE A 31 -8.96 4.20 20.02
C ILE A 31 -9.43 5.57 19.55
N LEU A 32 -9.46 5.78 18.24
CA LEU A 32 -10.03 6.98 17.60
C LEU A 32 -11.40 6.61 17.03
N ASP A 33 -12.35 7.55 17.05
CA ASP A 33 -13.70 7.38 16.46
C ASP A 33 -13.70 7.46 14.92
N GLU A 34 -12.52 7.40 14.30
CA GLU A 34 -12.33 7.41 12.86
C GLU A 34 -12.30 5.97 12.34
N TYR A 35 -13.27 5.64 11.50
CA TYR A 35 -13.38 4.31 10.90
C TYR A 35 -12.62 4.27 9.58
N ILE A 36 -11.63 3.37 9.49
CA ILE A 36 -10.98 3.07 8.22
C ILE A 36 -11.97 2.28 7.36
N SER A 37 -12.44 2.90 6.29
CA SER A 37 -13.32 2.22 5.33
C SER A 37 -12.50 1.19 4.55
N PRO A 38 -12.94 -0.08 4.45
CA PRO A 38 -12.22 -1.10 3.65
C PRO A 38 -12.18 -0.77 2.14
N ASN A 39 -12.95 0.24 1.72
CA ASN A 39 -12.99 0.75 0.35
C ASN A 39 -11.94 1.84 0.05
N GLU A 40 -11.18 2.30 1.04
CA GLU A 40 -9.90 2.98 0.78
C GLU A 40 -8.87 1.93 0.39
N LYS A 41 -9.11 1.29 -0.76
CA LYS A 41 -8.06 0.58 -1.46
C LYS A 41 -6.98 1.66 -1.70
N PRO A 42 -5.71 1.45 -1.32
CA PRO A 42 -4.66 2.30 -1.87
C PRO A 42 -4.90 2.27 -3.37
N GLU A 43 -5.10 3.44 -3.98
CA GLU A 43 -5.30 3.55 -5.42
C GLU A 43 -4.12 2.83 -6.06
N LYS A 44 -4.31 1.57 -6.44
CA LYS A 44 -3.24 0.82 -7.06
C LYS A 44 -3.01 1.54 -8.37
N PRO A 45 -1.81 2.11 -8.62
CA PRO A 45 -1.59 3.04 -9.72
C PRO A 45 -1.98 2.43 -11.07
N TYR A 46 -1.89 1.10 -11.18
CA TYR A 46 -2.25 0.35 -12.38
C TYR A 46 -3.74 0.38 -12.73
N LYS A 47 -4.66 0.70 -11.80
CA LYS A 47 -6.09 0.78 -12.12
C LYS A 47 -6.45 1.95 -13.02
N LYS A 48 -5.58 2.97 -13.15
CA LYS A 48 -5.77 4.08 -14.10
C LYS A 48 -5.71 3.64 -15.56
N TYR A 49 -5.15 2.46 -15.85
CA TYR A 49 -4.91 1.97 -17.20
C TYR A 49 -5.88 0.88 -17.65
N ILE A 50 -6.78 0.41 -16.76
CA ILE A 50 -7.81 -0.55 -17.15
C ILE A 50 -8.93 0.19 -17.89
N GLY A 51 -9.03 -0.04 -19.21
CA GLY A 51 -10.11 0.47 -20.06
C GLY A 51 -9.73 1.62 -21.00
N LYS A 52 -8.48 2.07 -21.00
CA LYS A 52 -8.02 3.10 -21.96
C LYS A 52 -7.48 2.46 -23.24
N LEU A 53 -8.37 2.11 -24.16
CA LEU A 53 -8.03 1.66 -25.52
C LEU A 53 -8.12 2.82 -26.53
N SER A 54 -7.65 4.01 -26.18
CA SER A 54 -7.44 5.11 -27.13
C SER A 54 -5.96 5.18 -27.53
N ALA A 55 -5.67 5.66 -28.75
CA ALA A 55 -4.31 5.71 -29.30
C ALA A 55 -3.33 6.47 -28.39
N GLU A 56 -3.77 7.56 -27.75
CA GLU A 56 -2.96 8.34 -26.80
C GLU A 56 -2.56 7.53 -25.56
N SER A 57 -3.40 6.59 -25.13
CA SER A 57 -3.11 5.73 -23.98
C SER A 57 -2.19 4.56 -24.32
N PHE A 58 -2.07 4.21 -25.60
CA PHE A 58 -1.08 3.23 -26.08
C PHE A 58 0.34 3.79 -26.01
N ASP A 59 0.52 5.07 -26.34
CA ASP A 59 1.81 5.75 -26.25
C ASP A 59 2.29 5.87 -24.80
N GLU A 60 1.39 6.22 -23.87
CA GLU A 60 1.68 6.24 -22.43
C GLU A 60 2.11 4.86 -21.89
N ILE A 61 1.47 3.78 -22.35
CA ILE A 61 1.83 2.40 -21.96
C ILE A 61 3.20 2.01 -22.51
N ASN A 62 3.50 2.37 -23.76
CA ASN A 62 4.81 2.08 -24.36
C ASN A 62 5.95 2.87 -23.71
N GLU A 63 5.68 4.11 -23.31
CA GLU A 63 6.66 4.93 -22.59
C GLU A 63 6.98 4.34 -21.21
N ALA A 64 5.96 3.93 -20.46
CA ALA A 64 6.13 3.24 -19.18
C ALA A 64 6.89 1.91 -19.33
N LEU A 65 6.62 1.12 -20.38
CA LEU A 65 7.35 -0.12 -20.65
C LEU A 65 8.84 0.14 -20.95
N LYS A 66 9.16 1.17 -21.75
CA LYS A 66 10.55 1.56 -22.04
C LYS A 66 11.30 2.05 -20.81
N GLU A 67 10.63 2.72 -19.87
CA GLU A 67 11.25 3.11 -18.59
C GLU A 67 11.59 1.89 -17.73
N THR A 68 10.71 0.87 -17.70
CA THR A 68 10.96 -0.36 -16.95
C THR A 68 12.04 -1.25 -17.58
N GLU A 69 12.23 -1.19 -18.90
CA GLU A 69 13.25 -1.96 -19.62
C GLU A 69 14.69 -1.44 -19.37
N LYS A 70 14.86 -0.18 -18.96
CA LYS A 70 16.18 0.41 -18.66
C LYS A 70 16.82 -0.06 -17.35
N VAL A 71 16.13 -0.82 -16.52
CA VAL A 71 16.62 -1.18 -15.18
C VAL A 71 17.50 -2.45 -15.18
N ASP A 72 17.55 -3.20 -16.29
CA ASP A 72 18.27 -4.50 -16.36
C ASP A 72 19.49 -4.50 -17.31
N LEU A 73 20.35 -3.49 -17.22
CA LEU A 73 21.64 -3.48 -17.95
C LEU A 73 22.87 -3.44 -17.04
N ASN A 74 22.71 -3.46 -15.71
CA ASN A 74 23.82 -3.42 -14.75
C ASN A 74 23.67 -4.37 -13.55
N GLU A 75 22.95 -5.49 -13.70
CA GLU A 75 23.19 -6.65 -12.84
C GLU A 75 23.99 -7.67 -13.67
N TRP A 76 25.33 -7.54 -13.63
CA TRP A 76 26.39 -8.57 -13.53
C TRP A 76 27.74 -7.98 -13.92
#